data_AF-A0A4Y2VNU8-F1
#
_entry.id   AF-A0A4Y2VNU8-F1
#
_cell.length_a   1.000
_cell.length_b   1.000
_cell.length_c   1.000
_cell.angle_alpha   90.00
_cell.angle_beta   90.00
_cell.angle_gamma   90.00
#
_symmetry.space_group_name_H-M   'P 1'
#
loop_
_entity.id
_entity.type
_entity.pdbx_description
1 polymer ?
#
loop_
_entity_poly.entity_id
_entity_poly.type
_entity_poly.pdbx_seq_one_letter_code
_entity_poly.pdbx_strand_id
1 'polypeptide(L)'
;MTEIIAIKEAIEYTHERNLRKVKIIADFRSALMSLKSPLVKRQILKHIKESIDDIIELHWVRAHHGQLGNERADELATVKDMIDCPFNRSCVQLRNDAKRSIILKWKER
;
A
#
# COMPACT_ATOMS: atom_id res chain seq x y z
N MET A 1 3.24 2.93 -0.15
CA MET A 1 2.84 2.85 -1.58
C MET A 1 2.65 1.40 -1.97
N THR A 2 3.54 0.53 -1.52
CA THR A 2 3.46 -0.94 -1.55
C THR A 2 2.10 -1.49 -1.14
N GLU A 3 1.49 -0.98 -0.07
CA GLU A 3 0.16 -1.43 0.40
C GLU A 3 -0.94 -1.31 -0.67
N ILE A 4 -1.06 -0.14 -1.33
CA ILE A 4 -2.11 0.11 -2.32
C ILE A 4 -1.90 -0.75 -3.57
N ILE A 5 -0.63 -0.96 -3.95
CA ILE A 5 -0.26 -1.83 -5.07
C ILE A 5 -0.57 -3.28 -4.74
N ALA A 6 -0.28 -3.73 -3.51
CA ALA A 6 -0.58 -5.08 -3.05
C ALA A 6 -2.10 -5.37 -3.08
N ILE A 7 -2.93 -4.39 -2.74
CA ILE A 7 -4.39 -4.50 -2.84
C ILE A 7 -4.83 -4.66 -4.30
N LYS A 8 -4.31 -3.80 -5.20
CA LYS A 8 -4.62 -3.87 -6.63
C LYS A 8 -4.27 -5.25 -7.19
N GLU A 9 -3.06 -5.71 -6.90
CA GLU A 9 -2.57 -7.01 -7.37
C GLU A 9 -3.42 -8.17 -6.81
N ALA A 10 -3.79 -8.11 -5.53
CA ALA A 10 -4.65 -9.11 -4.91
C ALA A 10 -6.02 -9.16 -5.61
N ILE A 11 -6.63 -8.01 -5.90
CA ILE A 11 -7.91 -7.94 -6.61
C ILE A 11 -7.78 -8.50 -8.03
N GLU A 12 -6.76 -8.09 -8.78
CA GLU A 12 -6.50 -8.62 -10.13
C GLU A 12 -6.33 -10.14 -10.12
N TYR A 13 -5.57 -10.66 -9.15
CA TYR A 13 -5.41 -12.10 -8.96
C TYR A 13 -6.75 -12.81 -8.68
N THR A 14 -7.65 -12.21 -7.90
CA THR A 14 -8.98 -12.80 -7.66
C THR A 14 -9.83 -12.90 -8.92
N HIS A 15 -9.77 -11.86 -9.75
CA HIS A 15 -10.48 -11.79 -11.03
C HIS A 15 -9.92 -12.80 -12.03
N GLU A 16 -8.59 -12.86 -12.19
CA GLU A 16 -7.92 -13.83 -13.06
C GLU A 16 -8.25 -15.28 -12.70
N ARG A 17 -8.36 -15.58 -11.41
CA ARG A 17 -8.65 -16.92 -10.90
C ARG A 17 -10.14 -17.22 -10.75
N ASN A 18 -11.03 -16.28 -11.08
CA ASN A 18 -12.50 -16.42 -10.94
C ASN A 18 -12.92 -16.95 -9.55
N LEU A 19 -12.29 -16.45 -8.49
CA LEU A 19 -12.56 -16.92 -7.14
C LEU A 19 -13.94 -16.47 -6.66
N ARG A 20 -14.68 -17.37 -6.01
CA ARG A 20 -16.00 -17.07 -5.44
C ARG A 20 -15.85 -16.79 -3.95
N LYS A 21 -16.14 -15.54 -3.55
CA LYS A 21 -16.04 -14.98 -2.19
C LYS A 21 -14.61 -14.97 -1.67
N VAL A 22 -13.94 -13.82 -1.77
CA VAL A 22 -12.56 -13.64 -1.34
C VAL A 22 -12.50 -12.69 -0.16
N LYS A 23 -11.71 -13.06 0.85
CA LYS A 23 -11.37 -12.18 1.98
C LYS A 23 -9.93 -11.72 1.82
N ILE A 24 -9.74 -10.42 1.62
CA ILE A 24 -8.42 -9.80 1.60
C ILE A 24 -8.18 -9.23 2.99
N ILE A 25 -7.20 -9.80 3.69
CA ILE A 25 -6.81 -9.43 5.05
C ILE A 25 -5.47 -8.71 4.98
N ALA A 26 -5.38 -7.54 5.58
CA ALA A 26 -4.14 -6.79 5.64
C ALA A 26 -4.16 -5.70 6.72
N ASP A 27 -2.98 -5.16 7.02
CA ASP A 27 -2.74 -4.22 8.10
C ASP A 27 -2.70 -2.74 7.69
N PHE A 28 -3.08 -2.42 6.44
CA PHE A 28 -3.01 -1.07 5.85
C PHE A 28 -4.09 -0.08 6.31
N ARG A 29 -4.24 0.17 7.62
CA ARG A 29 -5.30 1.04 8.19
C ARG A 29 -5.54 2.33 7.41
N SER A 30 -4.46 3.01 6.97
CA SER A 30 -4.55 4.28 6.24
C SER A 30 -5.10 4.14 4.81
N ALA A 31 -4.72 3.09 4.08
CA ALA A 31 -5.22 2.79 2.74
C ALA A 31 -6.70 2.38 2.78
N LEU A 32 -7.10 1.57 3.78
CA LEU A 32 -8.49 1.16 3.93
C LEU A 32 -9.40 2.35 4.24
N MET A 33 -8.96 3.27 5.09
CA MET A 33 -9.69 4.51 5.36
C MET A 33 -9.82 5.39 4.12
N SER A 34 -8.78 5.42 3.28
CA SER A 34 -8.80 6.16 2.01
C SER A 34 -9.77 5.56 0.99
N LEU A 35 -9.90 4.22 0.95
CA LEU A 35 -10.86 3.49 0.12
C LEU A 35 -12.31 3.70 0.57
N LYS A 36 -12.55 3.69 1.88
CA LYS A 36 -13.87 3.95 2.47
C LYS A 36 -14.32 5.40 2.33
N SER A 37 -13.39 6.33 2.11
CA SER A 37 -13.72 7.74 1.88
C SER A 37 -14.53 7.91 0.59
N PRO A 38 -15.58 8.77 0.59
CA PRO A 38 -16.30 9.14 -0.62
C PRO A 38 -15.45 10.02 -1.55
N LEU A 39 -14.51 10.79 -0.99
CA LEU A 39 -13.67 11.74 -1.73
C LEU A 39 -12.28 11.13 -1.99
N VAL A 40 -12.21 10.29 -3.03
CA VAL A 40 -10.95 9.68 -3.47
C VAL A 40 -10.28 10.59 -4.49
N LYS A 41 -9.21 11.29 -4.09
CA LYS A 41 -8.47 12.21 -4.98
C LYS A 41 -7.46 11.53 -5.92
N ARG A 42 -7.12 10.26 -5.66
CA ARG A 42 -6.06 9.55 -6.40
C ARG A 42 -6.67 8.56 -7.39
N GLN A 43 -6.25 8.63 -8.65
CA GLN A 43 -6.77 7.78 -9.73
C GLN A 43 -6.63 6.27 -9.42
N ILE A 44 -5.49 5.86 -8.84
CA ILE A 44 -5.25 4.46 -8.45
C ILE A 44 -6.29 3.97 -7.43
N LEU A 45 -6.61 4.78 -6.42
CA LEU A 45 -7.59 4.41 -5.42
C LEU A 45 -9.01 4.37 -6.00
N LYS A 46 -9.31 5.22 -6.99
CA LYS A 46 -10.58 5.19 -7.71
C LYS A 46 -10.72 3.88 -8.50
N HIS A 47 -9.68 3.51 -9.24
CA HIS A 47 -9.64 2.24 -9.97
C HIS A 47 -9.82 1.05 -9.02
N ILE A 48 -9.08 1.00 -7.91
CA ILE A 48 -9.23 -0.09 -6.94
C ILE A 48 -10.66 -0.14 -6.39
N LYS A 49 -11.27 1.00 -6.10
CA LYS A 49 -12.64 1.08 -5.61
C LYS A 49 -13.66 0.57 -6.62
N GLU A 50 -13.45 0.87 -7.90
CA GLU A 50 -14.28 0.37 -9.01
C GLU A 50 -14.08 -1.13 -9.28
N SER A 51 -12.91 -1.68 -8.95
CA SER A 51 -12.59 -3.12 -9.10
C SER A 51 -13.01 -4.00 -7.91
N ILE A 52 -13.50 -3.39 -6.81
CA ILE A 52 -14.03 -4.12 -5.67
C ILE A 52 -15.51 -4.43 -5.94
N ASP A 53 -15.77 -5.70 -6.22
CA ASP A 53 -17.13 -6.25 -6.34
C ASP A 53 -17.63 -6.79 -4.99
N ASP A 54 -18.92 -7.12 -4.92
CA ASP A 54 -19.57 -7.76 -3.75
C ASP A 54 -18.96 -9.12 -3.36
N ILE A 55 -18.07 -9.65 -4.21
CA ILE A 55 -17.36 -10.91 -4.00
C ILE A 55 -16.15 -10.71 -3.06
N ILE A 56 -15.62 -9.48 -2.97
CA ILE A 56 -14.36 -9.18 -2.28
C ILE A 56 -14.64 -8.45 -0.97
N GLU A 57 -14.32 -9.10 0.15
CA GLU A 57 -14.37 -8.51 1.47
C GLU A 57 -12.98 -8.04 1.92
N LEU A 58 -12.86 -6.76 2.26
CA LEU A 58 -11.63 -6.18 2.80
C LEU A 58 -11.69 -6.12 4.33
N HIS A 59 -10.75 -6.81 4.99
CA HIS A 59 -10.64 -6.87 6.45
C HIS A 59 -9.33 -6.23 6.91
N TRP A 60 -9.42 -5.39 7.94
CA TRP A 60 -8.24 -4.81 8.59
C TRP A 60 -7.82 -5.66 9.78
N VAL A 61 -6.53 -5.98 9.86
CA VAL A 61 -5.90 -6.60 11.02
C VAL A 61 -4.81 -5.72 11.59
N ARG A 62 -4.50 -5.94 12.87
CA ARG A 62 -3.38 -5.26 13.51
C ARG A 62 -2.07 -5.96 13.11
N ALA A 63 -1.11 -5.20 12.61
CA ALA A 63 0.24 -5.67 12.34
C ALA A 63 0.88 -6.31 13.59
N HIS A 64 1.72 -7.33 13.38
CA HIS A 64 2.53 -7.98 14.41
C HIS A 64 1.74 -8.51 15.63
N HIS A 65 0.53 -9.04 15.38
CA HIS A 65 -0.30 -9.63 16.43
C HIS A 65 -0.40 -11.16 16.33
N GLY A 66 0.62 -11.84 15.80
CA GLY A 66 0.66 -13.29 15.66
C GLY A 66 -0.17 -13.83 14.48
N GLN A 67 -0.55 -12.96 13.54
CA GLN A 67 -1.22 -13.39 12.30
C GLN A 67 -0.16 -13.88 11.33
N LEU A 68 0.07 -15.19 11.32
CA LEU A 68 1.15 -15.84 10.57
C LEU A 68 1.13 -15.50 9.07
N GLY A 69 -0.06 -15.29 8.48
CA GLY A 69 -0.21 -14.84 7.11
C GLY A 69 0.22 -13.38 6.87
N ASN A 70 -0.05 -12.48 7.82
CA ASN A 70 0.38 -11.07 7.74
C ASN A 70 1.89 -10.97 7.92
N GLU A 71 2.44 -11.66 8.90
CA GLU A 71 3.88 -11.66 9.19
C GLU A 71 4.67 -12.20 7.99
N ARG A 72 4.19 -13.27 7.37
CA ARG A 72 4.78 -13.79 6.12
C ARG A 72 4.68 -12.80 4.96
N ALA A 73 3.58 -12.04 4.86
CA ALA A 73 3.43 -11.03 3.83
C ALA A 73 4.41 -9.85 4.04
N ASP A 74 4.62 -9.44 5.29
CA ASP A 74 5.57 -8.40 5.66
C ASP A 74 7.02 -8.82 5.37
N GLU A 75 7.37 -10.07 5.66
CA GLU A 75 8.67 -10.64 5.30
C GLU A 75 8.90 -10.60 3.79
N LEU A 76 7.92 -11.04 3.00
CA LEU A 76 8.00 -11.04 1.54
C LEU A 76 8.04 -9.63 0.94
N ALA A 77 7.37 -8.66 1.56
CA ALA A 77 7.41 -7.26 1.15
C ALA A 77 8.79 -6.64 1.37
N THR A 78 9.47 -7.02 2.47
CA THR A 78 10.82 -6.55 2.79
C THR A 78 11.86 -7.03 1.79
N VAL A 79 11.64 -8.18 1.14
CA VAL A 79 12.54 -8.72 0.10
C VAL A 79 12.37 -8.00 -1.24
N LYS A 80 11.23 -7.33 -1.47
CA LYS A 80 10.82 -6.80 -2.77
C LYS A 80 10.83 -5.26 -2.83
N ASP A 81 11.89 -4.64 -2.32
CA ASP A 81 12.09 -3.18 -2.27
C ASP A 81 12.07 -2.47 -3.64
N MET A 82 12.02 -3.21 -4.76
CA MET A 82 12.14 -2.66 -6.11
C MET A 82 10.85 -2.83 -6.91
N ILE A 83 9.83 -2.04 -6.59
CA ILE A 83 8.78 -1.71 -7.57
C ILE A 83 8.94 -0.23 -7.88
N ASP A 84 9.67 0.06 -8.96
CA ASP A 84 9.81 1.39 -9.55
C ASP A 84 8.46 1.85 -10.12
N CYS A 85 7.55 2.30 -9.25
CA CYS A 85 6.42 3.10 -9.66
C CYS A 85 6.83 4.58 -9.62
N PRO A 86 6.94 5.28 -10.76
CA PRO A 86 7.30 6.68 -10.78
C PRO A 86 6.14 7.49 -10.20
N PHE A 87 6.24 7.84 -8.93
CA PHE A 87 5.32 8.75 -8.25
C PHE A 87 6.06 10.00 -7.83
N ASN A 88 5.41 11.16 -7.95
CA ASN A 88 5.99 12.43 -7.53
C ASN A 88 6.42 12.36 -6.06
N ARG A 89 7.63 12.85 -5.75
CA ARG A 89 8.16 12.87 -4.38
C ARG A 89 7.16 13.57 -3.45
N SER A 90 6.85 12.94 -2.32
CA SER A 90 6.00 13.55 -1.30
C SER A 90 6.67 14.78 -0.69
N CYS A 91 5.87 15.71 -0.16
CA CYS A 91 6.39 16.89 0.56
C CYS A 91 7.34 16.51 1.70
N VAL A 92 7.10 15.36 2.35
CA VAL A 92 7.97 14.84 3.41
C VAL A 92 9.31 14.37 2.87
N GLN A 93 9.32 13.65 1.74
CA GLN A 93 10.55 13.23 1.08
C GLN A 93 11.39 14.43 0.62
N LEU A 94 10.75 15.42 -0.03
CA LEU A 94 11.43 16.65 -0.45
C LEU A 94 12.04 17.40 0.74
N ARG A 95 11.30 17.53 1.85
CA ARG A 95 11.80 18.15 3.08
C ARG A 95 12.96 17.36 3.70
N ASN A 96 12.88 16.03 3.69
CA ASN A 96 13.94 15.18 4.25
C ASN A 96 15.21 15.22 3.40
N ASP A 97 15.09 15.26 2.08
CA ASP A 97 16.22 15.43 1.16
C ASP A 97 16.88 16.80 1.34
N ALA A 98 16.08 17.86 1.49
CA ALA A 98 16.60 19.19 1.81
C ALA A 98 17.31 19.23 3.17
N LYS A 99 16.77 18.55 4.19
CA LYS A 99 17.46 18.43 5.49
C LYS A 99 18.78 17.67 5.36
N ARG A 100 18.81 16.57 4.62
CA ARG A 100 20.04 15.79 4.37
C ARG A 100 21.10 16.62 3.67
N SER A 101 20.73 17.37 2.63
CA SER A 101 21.68 18.22 1.90
C SER A 101 22.27 19.34 2.77
N ILE A 102 21.48 19.91 3.68
CA ILE A 102 21.96 20.90 4.66
C ILE A 102 22.94 20.25 5.64
N ILE A 103 22.62 19.07 6.18
CA ILE A 103 23.49 18.36 7.14
C ILE A 103 24.82 17.95 6.50
N LEU A 104 24.79 17.46 5.25
CA LEU A 104 26.01 17.09 4.51
C LEU A 104 26.92 18.29 4.32
N LYS A 105 26.38 19.42 3.84
CA LYS A 105 27.14 20.68 3.70
C LYS A 105 27.68 21.21 5.03
N TRP A 106 27.00 20.93 6.14
CA TRP A 106 27.45 21.36 7.46
C TRP A 106 28.60 20.50 8.01
N LYS A 107 28.64 19.21 7.67
CA LYS A 107 29.71 18.29 8.05
C LYS A 107 30.98 18.41 7.19
N GLU A 108 30.87 18.99 5.99
CA GLU A 108 32.00 19.29 5.11
C GLU A 108 32.74 20.60 5.49
N ARG A 109 32.25 21.31 6.51
CA ARG A 109 32.89 22.49 7.12
C ARG A 109 33.60 22.10 8.42
#